data_AF-A0A7J4LPQ3-F1
#
_entry.id   AF-A0A7J4LPQ3-F1
#
_cell.length_a   1.000
_cell.length_b   1.000
_cell.length_c   1.000
_cell.angle_alpha   90.00
_cell.angle_beta   90.00
_cell.angle_gamma   90.00
#
_symmetry.space_group_name_H-M   'P 1'
#
loop_
_entity.id
_entity.type
_entity.pdbx_description
1 polymer ?
#
loop_
_entity_poly.entity_id
_entity_poly.type
_entity_poly.pdbx_seq_one_letter_code
_entity_poly.pdbx_strand_id
1 'polypeptide(L)'
;AVSSKEIPTESISETKSVAATKDVSADTVPTSRIETCKDGIRNQDEESIDCGGSCKPCAPTAESCSGCLKDATCLPFGTRIVEENTAKYCDITKSFVVQKLKEATCQNDYECTSNQCSEGKCVNLQEELQETRGMLQKIMVWLKNIF
;
A
#
# COMPACT_ATOMS: atom_id res chain seq x y z
N ALA A 1 -31.97 -9.39 61.73
CA ALA A 1 -31.25 -10.62 62.16
C ALA A 1 -29.96 -10.65 61.36
N VAL A 2 -28.80 -10.15 61.82
CA VAL A 2 -28.03 -10.41 63.05
C VAL A 2 -27.93 -11.88 63.38
N SER A 3 -26.80 -12.49 63.05
CA SER A 3 -26.10 -13.56 63.79
C SER A 3 -24.85 -13.91 62.95
N SER A 4 -23.68 -13.29 63.18
CA SER A 4 -22.71 -13.55 64.25
C SER A 4 -22.21 -14.99 64.26
N LYS A 5 -20.93 -15.19 63.89
CA LYS A 5 -20.12 -16.21 64.53
C LYS A 5 -18.65 -15.81 64.54
N GLU A 6 -18.14 -15.58 65.74
CA GLU A 6 -16.76 -15.26 66.08
C GLU A 6 -16.00 -16.53 66.56
N ILE A 7 -14.74 -16.64 66.12
CA ILE A 7 -13.46 -17.01 66.82
C ILE A 7 -13.36 -18.42 67.47
N PRO A 8 -12.20 -19.12 67.39
CA PRO A 8 -11.18 -18.97 68.44
C PRO A 8 -9.74 -18.80 67.95
N THR A 9 -9.01 -18.02 68.75
CA THR A 9 -7.58 -17.78 68.84
C THR A 9 -6.78 -19.01 69.30
N GLU A 10 -5.54 -19.16 68.85
CA GLU A 10 -4.47 -19.69 69.70
C GLU A 10 -3.08 -19.19 69.26
N SER A 11 -2.19 -19.10 70.25
CA SER A 11 -0.99 -18.28 70.34
C SER A 11 0.18 -19.11 70.84
N ILE A 12 1.39 -19.01 70.26
CA ILE A 12 2.73 -19.30 70.87
C ILE A 12 3.82 -19.02 69.80
N SER A 13 4.66 -17.98 69.90
CA SER A 13 5.89 -17.77 70.70
C SER A 13 7.18 -18.41 70.12
N GLU A 14 8.10 -17.55 69.68
CA GLU A 14 9.58 -17.65 69.67
C GLU A 14 10.22 -18.81 68.84
N THR A 15 11.28 -18.70 68.04
CA THR A 15 12.57 -18.01 68.18
C THR A 15 13.31 -18.00 66.82
N LYS A 16 14.00 -16.89 66.54
CA LYS A 16 15.33 -16.75 65.89
C LYS A 16 15.96 -18.01 65.25
N SER A 17 16.30 -17.95 63.95
CA SER A 17 17.71 -18.06 63.49
C SER A 17 17.85 -17.93 61.96
N VAL A 18 18.96 -17.29 61.61
CA VAL A 18 19.41 -16.83 60.29
C VAL A 18 19.70 -18.00 59.34
N ALA A 19 19.18 -17.91 58.11
CA ALA A 19 19.86 -18.46 56.94
C ALA A 19 19.50 -17.60 55.72
N ALA A 20 20.48 -16.80 55.31
CA ALA A 20 20.43 -16.04 54.08
C ALA A 20 20.43 -17.00 52.88
N THR A 21 19.31 -17.10 52.19
CA THR A 21 19.28 -17.34 50.76
C THR A 21 18.39 -16.27 50.18
N LYS A 22 18.99 -15.23 49.60
CA LYS A 22 18.27 -14.22 48.83
C LYS A 22 17.49 -14.94 47.74
N ASP A 23 16.18 -14.98 47.95
CA ASP A 23 15.17 -15.30 46.96
C ASP A 23 15.48 -14.62 45.64
N VAL A 24 15.25 -15.41 44.58
CA VAL A 24 15.17 -15.02 43.18
C VAL A 24 14.71 -13.58 43.08
N SER A 25 15.66 -12.74 42.64
CA SER A 25 15.47 -11.33 42.36
C SER A 25 14.14 -11.19 41.64
N ALA A 26 13.19 -10.50 42.27
CA ALA A 26 11.92 -10.14 41.67
C ALA A 26 12.23 -9.53 40.31
N ASP A 27 12.02 -10.36 39.29
CA ASP A 27 12.04 -10.02 37.89
C ASP A 27 11.06 -8.88 37.73
N THR A 28 11.60 -7.66 37.78
CA THR A 28 10.94 -6.50 37.20
C THR A 28 11.15 -6.66 35.70
N VAL A 29 10.56 -7.72 35.13
CA VAL A 29 10.24 -7.79 33.71
C VAL A 29 9.46 -6.51 33.48
N PRO A 30 9.94 -5.58 32.65
CA PRO A 30 9.07 -4.51 32.25
C PRO A 30 7.86 -5.22 31.69
N THR A 31 6.66 -4.90 32.16
CA THR A 31 5.42 -5.15 31.43
C THR A 31 5.52 -4.37 30.12
N SER A 32 6.43 -4.82 29.26
CA SER A 32 6.45 -4.67 27.83
C SER A 32 5.09 -5.20 27.47
N ARG A 33 4.18 -4.27 27.22
CA ARG A 33 2.85 -4.56 26.70
C ARG A 33 3.10 -5.61 25.61
N ILE A 34 2.66 -6.84 25.85
CA ILE A 34 2.86 -7.89 24.85
C ILE A 34 2.06 -7.37 23.67
N GLU A 35 2.74 -6.92 22.63
CA GLU A 35 2.11 -6.42 21.42
C GLU A 35 1.40 -7.60 20.79
N THR A 36 0.11 -7.71 21.08
CA THR A 36 -0.71 -8.83 20.65
C THR A 36 -1.28 -8.51 19.28
N CYS A 37 -0.45 -8.66 18.25
CA CYS A 37 -0.83 -8.39 16.86
C CYS A 37 -1.71 -9.50 16.21
N LYS A 38 -2.37 -10.36 17.01
CA LYS A 38 -3.17 -11.52 16.53
C LYS A 38 -4.27 -11.93 17.53
N ASP A 39 -4.67 -11.04 18.43
CA ASP A 39 -5.66 -11.34 19.48
C ASP A 39 -7.08 -10.88 19.12
N GLY A 40 -7.25 -10.27 17.95
CA GLY A 40 -8.55 -9.85 17.44
C GLY A 40 -9.08 -8.57 18.08
N ILE A 41 -8.27 -7.83 18.84
CA ILE A 41 -8.63 -6.53 19.41
C ILE A 41 -7.69 -5.45 18.90
N ARG A 42 -8.23 -4.26 18.55
CA ARG A 42 -7.38 -3.13 18.17
C ARG A 42 -6.75 -2.51 19.41
N ASN A 43 -5.47 -2.74 19.64
CA ASN A 43 -4.75 -2.20 20.79
C ASN A 43 -3.47 -1.46 20.37
N GLN A 44 -2.75 -0.86 21.34
CA GLN A 44 -1.44 -0.27 21.09
C GLN A 44 -1.44 0.81 20.00
N ASP A 45 -0.58 0.70 18.99
CA ASP A 45 -0.44 1.59 17.85
C ASP A 45 -0.96 0.97 16.54
N GLU A 46 -1.82 -0.05 16.65
CA GLU A 46 -2.49 -0.68 15.51
C GLU A 46 -3.43 0.31 14.77
N GLU A 47 -3.32 0.32 13.44
CA GLU A 47 -4.18 1.11 12.55
C GLU A 47 -5.55 0.43 12.36
N SER A 48 -5.55 -0.92 12.29
CA SER A 48 -6.75 -1.76 12.32
C SER A 48 -6.47 -3.04 13.11
N ILE A 49 -7.50 -3.83 13.44
CA ILE A 49 -7.34 -5.04 14.28
C ILE A 49 -6.18 -5.90 13.77
N ASP A 50 -5.19 -6.17 14.62
CA ASP A 50 -4.04 -7.04 14.33
C ASP A 50 -3.09 -6.54 13.20
N CYS A 51 -3.07 -5.23 12.89
CA CYS A 51 -2.11 -4.62 11.94
C CYS A 51 -1.89 -3.11 12.10
N GLY A 52 -0.77 -2.61 11.56
CA GLY A 52 -0.33 -1.21 11.65
C GLY A 52 0.58 -0.96 12.86
N GLY A 53 1.26 0.19 12.87
CA GLY A 53 2.19 0.54 13.96
C GLY A 53 3.36 -0.45 14.11
N SER A 54 3.54 -0.98 15.33
CA SER A 54 4.50 -2.04 15.65
C SER A 54 4.17 -3.40 14.99
N CYS A 55 2.92 -3.60 14.55
CA CYS A 55 2.48 -4.84 13.90
C CYS A 55 2.77 -4.82 12.39
N LYS A 56 2.45 -5.92 11.69
CA LYS A 56 2.55 -5.96 10.22
C LYS A 56 1.71 -4.83 9.61
N PRO A 57 2.13 -4.19 8.50
CA PRO A 57 1.32 -3.19 7.83
C PRO A 57 -0.07 -3.73 7.49
N CYS A 58 -1.08 -2.87 7.63
CA CYS A 58 -2.42 -3.22 7.19
C CYS A 58 -2.47 -3.37 5.66
N ALA A 59 -3.34 -4.24 5.18
CA ALA A 59 -3.61 -4.33 3.75
C ALA A 59 -4.18 -2.99 3.27
N PRO A 60 -3.76 -2.47 2.10
CA PRO A 60 -4.30 -1.24 1.57
C PRO A 60 -5.80 -1.42 1.30
N THR A 61 -6.59 -0.44 1.73
CA THR A 61 -8.01 -0.34 1.40
C THR A 61 -8.19 0.62 0.24
N ALA A 62 -9.37 0.62 -0.40
CA ALA A 62 -9.67 1.60 -1.45
C ALA A 62 -9.56 3.05 -0.96
N GLU A 63 -9.79 3.28 0.33
CA GLU A 63 -9.70 4.59 0.96
C GLU A 63 -8.24 5.01 1.21
N SER A 64 -7.40 4.10 1.73
CA SER A 64 -5.99 4.39 2.02
C SER A 64 -5.07 4.35 0.79
N CYS A 65 -5.52 3.73 -0.30
CA CYS A 65 -4.74 3.64 -1.53
C CYS A 65 -4.71 4.97 -2.30
N SER A 66 -3.50 5.54 -2.45
CA SER A 66 -3.18 6.66 -3.35
C SER A 66 -3.02 6.18 -4.80
N GLY A 67 -4.03 5.48 -5.31
CA GLY A 67 -3.98 4.79 -6.58
C GLY A 67 -5.17 3.85 -6.78
N CYS A 68 -4.96 2.76 -7.51
CA CYS A 68 -5.97 1.76 -7.84
C CYS A 68 -5.64 0.44 -7.15
N LEU A 69 -6.65 -0.18 -6.55
CA LEU A 69 -6.48 -1.47 -5.90
C LEU A 69 -6.62 -2.60 -6.93
N LYS A 70 -5.60 -3.47 -7.03
CA LYS A 70 -5.64 -4.69 -7.83
C LYS A 70 -5.14 -5.86 -6.99
N ASP A 71 -5.98 -6.87 -6.77
CA ASP A 71 -5.63 -8.08 -6.00
C ASP A 71 -4.98 -7.76 -4.64
N ALA A 72 -5.60 -6.84 -3.87
CA ALA A 72 -5.08 -6.29 -2.60
C ALA A 72 -3.73 -5.55 -2.68
N THR A 73 -3.22 -5.28 -3.89
CA THR A 73 -2.06 -4.43 -4.14
C THR A 73 -2.52 -3.03 -4.52
N CYS A 74 -1.99 -2.00 -3.85
CA CYS A 74 -2.22 -0.62 -4.27
C CYS A 74 -1.24 -0.25 -5.38
N LEU A 75 -1.75 -0.02 -6.60
CA LEU A 75 -0.99 0.45 -7.74
C LEU A 75 -1.07 1.98 -7.84
N PRO A 76 0.04 2.72 -7.91
CA PRO A 76 0.02 4.17 -8.05
C PRO A 76 -0.75 4.67 -9.28
N PHE A 77 -1.24 5.91 -9.25
CA PHE A 77 -1.82 6.56 -10.43
C PHE A 77 -0.86 6.55 -11.62
N GLY A 78 -1.40 6.34 -12.82
CA GLY A 78 -0.64 6.16 -14.06
C GLY A 78 -0.08 4.75 -14.28
N THR A 79 -0.15 3.86 -13.29
CA THR A 79 0.29 2.47 -13.48
C THR A 79 -0.50 1.81 -14.60
N ARG A 80 0.21 1.31 -15.62
CA ARG A 80 -0.37 0.65 -16.80
C ARG A 80 -0.43 -0.86 -16.59
N ILE A 81 -1.54 -1.48 -16.96
CA ILE A 81 -1.75 -2.93 -16.91
C ILE A 81 -2.37 -3.41 -18.22
N VAL A 82 -2.23 -4.69 -18.51
CA VAL A 82 -2.98 -5.37 -19.56
C VAL A 82 -3.84 -6.43 -18.91
N GLU A 83 -5.15 -6.32 -19.13
CA GLU A 83 -6.13 -7.28 -18.64
C GLU A 83 -6.98 -7.73 -19.82
N GLU A 84 -7.04 -9.04 -20.07
CA GLU A 84 -7.77 -9.62 -21.20
C GLU A 84 -7.40 -8.95 -22.55
N ASN A 85 -6.09 -8.77 -22.81
CA ASN A 85 -5.56 -8.06 -23.98
C ASN A 85 -5.98 -6.58 -24.12
N THR A 86 -6.61 -6.00 -23.11
CA THR A 86 -6.99 -4.59 -23.09
C THR A 86 -6.00 -3.81 -22.24
N ALA A 87 -5.29 -2.87 -22.85
CA ALA A 87 -4.39 -1.97 -22.13
C ALA A 87 -5.20 -0.95 -21.31
N LYS A 88 -4.94 -0.87 -20.01
CA LYS A 88 -5.58 0.04 -19.07
C LYS A 88 -4.53 0.80 -18.27
N TYR A 89 -4.91 1.92 -17.67
CA TYR A 89 -4.09 2.66 -16.72
C TYR A 89 -4.88 2.98 -15.46
N CYS A 90 -4.19 3.15 -14.34
CA CYS A 90 -4.78 3.60 -13.09
C CYS A 90 -5.08 5.10 -13.16
N ASP A 91 -6.35 5.46 -13.24
CA ASP A 91 -6.81 6.84 -13.32
C ASP A 91 -6.95 7.48 -11.93
N ILE A 92 -6.92 8.81 -11.87
CA ILE A 92 -7.11 9.60 -10.63
C ILE A 92 -8.44 9.30 -9.92
N THR A 93 -9.41 8.75 -10.64
CA THR A 93 -10.68 8.23 -10.11
C THR A 93 -10.54 6.89 -9.37
N LYS A 94 -9.31 6.42 -9.13
CA LYS A 94 -8.98 5.13 -8.49
C LYS A 94 -9.52 3.91 -9.24
N SER A 95 -9.71 4.05 -10.56
CA SER A 95 -10.27 3.03 -11.44
C SER A 95 -9.34 2.75 -12.62
N PHE A 96 -9.36 1.53 -13.13
CA PHE A 96 -8.62 1.18 -14.35
C PHE A 96 -9.41 1.60 -15.59
N VAL A 97 -8.87 2.56 -16.34
CA VAL A 97 -9.47 3.09 -17.56
C VAL A 97 -8.69 2.59 -18.78
N VAL A 98 -9.39 2.27 -19.86
CA VAL A 98 -8.78 1.78 -21.11
C VAL A 98 -7.92 2.88 -21.74
N GLN A 99 -6.73 2.50 -22.19
CA GLN A 99 -5.86 3.41 -22.93
C GLN A 99 -6.38 3.64 -24.36
N LYS A 100 -6.22 4.86 -24.82
CA LYS A 100 -6.72 5.38 -26.09
C LYS A 100 -5.68 5.21 -27.19
N LEU A 101 -6.18 5.02 -28.41
CA LEU A 101 -5.37 4.91 -29.62
C LEU A 101 -4.92 6.29 -30.12
N LYS A 102 -4.10 6.31 -31.18
CA LYS A 102 -3.64 7.51 -31.88
C LYS A 102 -4.81 8.42 -32.28
N GLU A 103 -4.59 9.73 -32.30
CA GLU A 103 -5.56 10.81 -32.62
C GLU A 103 -6.74 10.96 -31.63
N ALA A 104 -6.85 10.10 -30.63
CA ALA A 104 -7.83 10.26 -29.56
C ALA A 104 -7.47 11.45 -28.68
N THR A 105 -8.50 12.13 -28.16
CA THR A 105 -8.29 13.26 -27.24
C THR A 105 -7.80 12.77 -25.88
N CYS A 106 -6.74 13.39 -25.37
CA CYS A 106 -6.10 13.07 -24.09
C CYS A 106 -5.76 14.34 -23.30
N GLN A 107 -5.42 14.18 -22.02
CA GLN A 107 -4.90 15.22 -21.13
C GLN A 107 -3.57 14.83 -20.50
N ASN A 108 -3.29 13.55 -20.35
CA ASN A 108 -2.01 13.03 -19.86
C ASN A 108 -1.50 11.85 -20.70
N ASP A 109 -0.21 11.55 -20.59
CA ASP A 109 0.46 10.51 -21.37
C ASP A 109 -0.08 9.10 -21.10
N TYR A 110 -0.48 8.80 -19.86
CA TYR A 110 -0.97 7.48 -19.46
C TYR A 110 -2.30 7.11 -20.13
N GLU A 111 -3.06 8.11 -20.60
CA GLU A 111 -4.27 7.87 -21.38
C GLU A 111 -3.97 7.23 -22.72
N CYS A 112 -2.76 7.34 -23.26
CA CYS A 112 -2.42 6.90 -24.61
C CYS A 112 -1.70 5.55 -24.61
N THR A 113 -2.05 4.67 -25.54
CA THR A 113 -1.33 3.40 -25.72
C THR A 113 0.15 3.63 -26.08
N SER A 114 0.45 4.75 -26.75
CA SER A 114 1.80 5.22 -27.07
C SER A 114 2.56 5.83 -25.89
N ASN A 115 1.90 6.05 -24.74
CA ASN A 115 2.43 6.82 -23.61
C ASN A 115 2.81 8.26 -23.98
N GLN A 116 2.09 8.86 -24.93
CA GLN A 116 2.39 10.21 -25.38
C GLN A 116 1.12 10.96 -25.77
N CYS A 117 0.81 11.98 -24.98
CA CYS A 117 -0.23 12.95 -25.22
C CYS A 117 0.43 14.28 -25.59
N SER A 118 0.29 14.69 -26.84
CA SER A 118 0.84 15.94 -27.35
C SER A 118 -0.28 16.78 -27.91
N GLU A 119 -0.36 18.06 -27.53
CA GLU A 119 -1.41 18.99 -27.99
C GLU A 119 -2.84 18.46 -27.79
N GLY A 120 -3.04 17.68 -26.71
CA GLY A 120 -4.33 17.08 -26.38
C GLY A 120 -4.72 15.88 -27.23
N LYS A 121 -3.78 15.33 -28.02
CA LYS A 121 -3.96 14.14 -28.85
C LYS A 121 -2.95 13.06 -28.53
N CYS A 122 -3.41 11.80 -28.56
CA CYS A 122 -2.50 10.66 -28.46
C CYS A 122 -1.70 10.55 -29.75
N VAL A 123 -0.37 10.65 -29.65
CA VAL A 123 0.54 10.66 -30.78
C VAL A 123 1.49 9.48 -30.72
N ASN A 124 2.05 9.10 -31.87
CA ASN A 124 3.12 8.11 -31.94
C ASN A 124 4.26 8.69 -32.78
N LEU A 125 5.24 9.29 -32.11
CA LEU A 125 6.34 10.00 -32.76
C LEU A 125 7.13 9.10 -33.71
N GLN A 126 7.29 7.80 -33.42
CA GLN A 126 7.99 6.87 -34.30
C GLN A 126 7.27 6.71 -35.64
N GLU A 127 5.93 6.65 -35.63
CA GLU A 127 5.13 6.54 -36.84
C GLU A 127 5.15 7.85 -37.64
N GLU A 128 4.95 8.99 -36.97
CA GLU A 128 5.00 10.32 -37.60
C GLU A 128 6.37 10.63 -38.21
N LEU A 129 7.46 10.23 -37.53
CA LEU A 129 8.82 10.37 -38.05
C LEU A 129 9.06 9.51 -39.29
N GLN A 130 8.43 8.33 -39.39
CA GLN A 130 8.53 7.50 -40.59
C GLN A 130 7.71 8.09 -41.74
N GLU A 131 6.52 8.60 -41.48
CA GLU A 131 5.68 9.27 -42.47
C GLU A 131 6.35 10.53 -43.02
N THR A 132 6.86 11.40 -42.13
CA THR A 132 7.58 12.62 -42.51
C THR A 132 8.86 12.31 -43.29
N ARG A 133 9.67 11.32 -42.86
CA ARG A 133 10.83 10.86 -43.62
C ARG A 133 10.44 10.30 -44.99
N GLY A 134 9.37 9.51 -45.08
CA GLY A 134 8.89 8.96 -46.34
C GLY A 134 8.43 10.06 -47.32
N MET A 135 7.70 11.06 -46.83
CA MET A 135 7.30 12.22 -47.63
C MET A 135 8.51 13.05 -48.08
N LEU A 136 9.46 13.33 -47.19
CA LEU A 136 10.69 14.04 -47.54
C LEU A 136 11.52 13.27 -48.58
N GLN A 137 11.64 11.94 -48.46
CA GLN A 137 12.31 11.12 -49.47
C GLN A 137 11.63 11.23 -50.84
N LYS A 138 10.29 11.19 -50.89
CA LYS A 138 9.53 11.38 -52.14
C LYS A 138 9.77 12.76 -52.75
N ILE A 139 9.75 13.82 -51.93
CA ILE A 139 10.02 15.19 -52.36
C ILE A 139 11.45 15.32 -52.89
N MET A 140 12.44 14.71 -52.21
CA MET A 140 13.83 14.73 -52.66
C MET A 140 14.05 14.01 -53.98
N VAL A 141 13.38 12.86 -54.19
CA VAL A 141 13.42 12.14 -55.48
C VAL A 141 12.76 12.97 -56.59
N TRP A 142 11.64 13.62 -56.29
CA TRP A 142 10.98 14.51 -57.24
C TRP A 142 11.86 15.71 -57.64
N LEU A 143 12.52 16.37 -56.67
CA LEU A 143 13.45 17.47 -56.91
C LEU A 143 14.62 17.05 -57.81
N LYS A 144 15.20 15.86 -57.59
CA LYS A 144 16.27 15.28 -58.42
C LYS A 144 15.85 14.97 -59.86
N ASN A 145 14.56 14.84 -60.14
CA ASN A 145 14.05 14.57 -61.48
C ASN A 145 13.62 15.84 -62.23
N ILE A 146 13.57 16.99 -61.54
CA ILE A 146 13.22 18.29 -62.11
C ILE A 146 14.44 19.14 -62.43
N PHE A 147 15.50 19.00 -61.63
CA PHE A 147 16.79 19.64 -61.83
C PHE A 147 17.84 18.59 -62.18
#